data_AF-A0A495L8U5-F1
#
_entry.id   AF-A0A495L8U5-F1
#
_cell.length_a   1.000
_cell.length_b   1.000
_cell.length_c   1.000
_cell.angle_alpha   90.00
_cell.angle_beta   90.00
_cell.angle_gamma   90.00
#
_symmetry.space_group_name_H-M   'P 1'
#
loop_
_entity.id
_entity.type
_entity.pdbx_description
1 polymer ?
#
loop_
_entity_poly.entity_id
_entity_poly.type
_entity_poly.pdbx_seq_one_letter_code
_entity_poly.pdbx_strand_id
1 'polypeptide(L)'
;MTESRDPRAAGLPASHEQRLRLHRRTVGHGGRRYTLLTLRPSDPWRFGVRVDECTMITSDLAGTRLLGRLLWGLSFQRRPDTVLLLDSPHLVPNPYDGLASPPVAFVPTPLSTVDAAAVRSIRRDRPSRRPSEGTLTWNTRSYARALTADLTWQREMWAGHSGLDREWTEPVPEPRVRVFGDFVTISGDLAALRRWALSMGGLGRFWHADESCAEPDAGLAFDVHAIRHFHRQVSIATRARSEVLGMADAPAEPRLLSERVTARAAAVAARGQGPWDPLRPMPFG
;
A
#
# COMPACT_ATOMS: atom_id res chain seq x y z
N MET A 1 -32.74 -10.75 6.04
CA MET A 1 -31.69 -9.94 5.39
C MET A 1 -31.42 -8.74 6.28
N THR A 2 -30.48 -8.88 7.20
CA THR A 2 -30.13 -7.82 8.15
C THR A 2 -28.75 -7.35 7.75
N GLU A 3 -28.70 -6.19 7.09
CA GLU A 3 -27.45 -5.46 6.81
C GLU A 3 -26.74 -5.21 8.14
N SER A 4 -25.74 -6.03 8.47
CA SER A 4 -24.82 -5.73 9.55
C SER A 4 -23.86 -4.67 9.03
N ARG A 5 -24.21 -3.40 9.26
CA ARG A 5 -23.25 -2.29 9.12
C ARG A 5 -22.18 -2.47 10.18
N ASP A 6 -21.02 -2.99 9.78
CA ASP A 6 -19.83 -3.06 10.62
C ASP A 6 -19.43 -1.64 11.08
N PRO A 7 -19.47 -1.34 12.39
CA PRO A 7 -19.12 -0.02 12.93
C PRO A 7 -17.63 0.33 12.76
N ARG A 8 -16.80 -0.55 12.17
CA ARG A 8 -15.38 -0.32 11.89
C ARG A 8 -15.07 0.06 10.44
N ALA A 9 -16.08 0.34 9.62
CA ALA A 9 -15.91 0.99 8.31
C ALA A 9 -15.53 2.48 8.46
N ALA A 10 -14.57 2.80 9.33
CA ALA A 10 -14.10 4.16 9.52
C ALA A 10 -13.53 4.69 8.20
N GLY A 11 -14.26 5.62 7.59
CA GLY A 11 -13.78 6.40 6.46
C GLY A 11 -12.55 7.22 6.86
N LEU A 12 -11.88 7.80 5.86
CA LEU A 12 -10.83 8.77 6.13
C LEU A 12 -11.42 9.94 6.94
N PRO A 13 -10.64 10.62 7.79
CA PRO A 13 -11.11 11.86 8.44
C PRO A 13 -11.61 12.85 7.38
N ALA A 14 -12.72 13.55 7.63
CA ALA A 14 -13.36 14.45 6.64
C ALA A 14 -12.41 15.50 6.03
N SER A 15 -11.38 15.94 6.76
CA SER A 15 -10.33 16.82 6.22
C SER A 15 -9.47 16.11 5.17
N HIS A 16 -9.08 14.87 5.44
CA HIS A 16 -8.42 13.96 4.50
C HIS A 16 -9.37 13.47 3.41
N GLU A 17 -10.69 13.61 3.55
CA GLU A 17 -11.67 13.33 2.49
C GLU A 17 -11.73 14.41 1.41
N GLN A 18 -11.18 15.60 1.63
CA GLN A 18 -11.12 16.66 0.61
C GLN A 18 -9.70 17.12 0.25
N ARG A 19 -8.80 17.22 1.23
CA ARG A 19 -7.46 17.77 1.04
C ARG A 19 -6.41 16.89 1.71
N LEU A 20 -5.34 16.58 0.98
CA LEU A 20 -4.18 15.88 1.54
C LEU A 20 -3.05 16.89 1.75
N ARG A 21 -2.53 16.95 2.98
CA ARG A 21 -1.37 17.77 3.29
C ARG A 21 -0.13 16.88 3.35
N LEU A 22 0.83 17.15 2.48
CA LEU A 22 2.06 16.36 2.34
C LEU A 22 3.27 17.22 2.67
N HIS A 23 4.31 16.59 3.19
CA HIS A 23 5.61 17.23 3.32
C HIS A 23 6.37 17.13 2.00
N ARG A 24 6.96 18.25 1.61
CA ARG A 24 7.86 18.36 0.48
C ARG A 24 9.29 18.37 0.98
N ARG A 25 10.16 17.62 0.30
CA ARG A 25 11.62 17.67 0.45
C ARG A 25 12.26 17.57 -0.93
N THR A 26 13.53 17.94 -1.02
CA THR A 26 14.27 17.79 -2.27
C THR A 26 15.55 16.99 -2.09
N VAL A 27 15.89 16.21 -3.12
CA VAL A 27 17.13 15.43 -3.18
C VAL A 27 17.78 15.67 -4.54
N GLY A 28 19.07 15.98 -4.52
CA GLY A 28 19.86 16.18 -5.73
C GLY A 28 20.57 14.91 -6.16
N HIS A 29 20.57 14.60 -7.46
CA HIS A 29 21.43 13.56 -8.02
C HIS A 29 21.67 13.79 -9.53
N GLY A 30 22.92 13.70 -9.99
CA GLY A 30 23.25 13.74 -11.42
C GLY A 30 22.71 14.97 -12.15
N GLY A 31 22.75 16.15 -11.51
CA GLY A 31 22.19 17.39 -12.07
C GLY A 31 20.66 17.51 -12.00
N ARG A 32 19.94 16.45 -11.59
CA ARG A 32 18.50 16.46 -11.37
C ARG A 32 18.16 16.76 -9.91
N ARG A 33 16.99 17.38 -9.71
CA ARG A 33 16.45 17.67 -8.38
C ARG A 33 15.09 17.01 -8.22
N TYR A 34 15.07 15.93 -7.46
CA TYR A 34 13.87 15.21 -7.13
C TYR A 34 13.07 15.95 -6.07
N THR A 35 11.77 16.11 -6.30
CA THR A 35 10.80 16.56 -5.30
C THR A 35 10.16 15.33 -4.67
N LEU A 36 10.48 15.08 -3.40
CA LEU A 36 9.92 13.98 -2.64
C LEU A 36 8.69 14.46 -1.87
N LEU A 37 7.57 13.82 -2.11
CA LEU A 37 6.34 14.02 -1.37
C LEU A 37 6.18 12.88 -0.38
N THR A 38 6.05 13.20 0.91
CA THR A 38 5.81 12.20 1.96
C THR A 38 4.57 12.58 2.75
N LEU A 39 4.00 11.60 3.43
CA LEU A 39 3.11 11.87 4.56
C LEU A 39 3.84 12.68 5.64
N ARG A 40 3.07 13.32 6.51
CA ARG A 40 3.61 14.05 7.66
C ARG A 40 3.98 13.03 8.72
N PRO A 41 5.10 13.17 9.44
CA PRO A 41 5.48 12.21 10.48
C PRO A 41 4.42 11.99 11.57
N SER A 42 3.57 12.99 11.82
CA SER A 42 2.45 12.91 12.78
C SER A 42 1.24 12.14 12.25
N ASP A 43 1.19 11.81 10.95
CA ASP A 43 0.07 11.10 10.38
C ASP A 43 0.03 9.65 10.92
N PRO A 44 -1.16 9.14 11.30
CA PRO A 44 -1.28 7.86 12.01
C PRO A 44 -1.15 6.64 11.09
N TRP A 45 -1.10 6.85 9.78
CA TRP A 45 -1.13 5.77 8.78
C TRP A 45 0.13 4.93 8.82
N ARG A 46 -0.04 3.61 8.72
CA ARG A 46 1.04 2.62 8.77
C ARG A 46 0.87 1.61 7.64
N PHE A 47 1.98 1.29 6.98
CA PHE A 47 2.03 0.38 5.85
C PHE A 47 3.06 -0.71 6.12
N GLY A 48 2.72 -1.96 5.80
CA GLY A 48 3.67 -3.05 5.67
C GLY A 48 3.96 -3.29 4.18
N VAL A 49 5.21 -3.52 3.84
CA VAL A 49 5.66 -3.86 2.48
C VAL A 49 6.45 -5.15 2.54
N ARG A 50 6.09 -6.10 1.67
CA ARG A 50 6.81 -7.35 1.42
C ARG A 50 7.19 -7.41 -0.05
N VAL A 51 8.40 -7.89 -0.33
CA VAL A 51 8.91 -8.10 -1.69
C VAL A 51 9.18 -9.58 -1.84
N ASP A 52 8.42 -10.24 -2.71
CA ASP A 52 8.53 -11.67 -3.02
C ASP A 52 8.28 -11.88 -4.52
N GLU A 53 7.50 -12.89 -4.93
CA GLU A 53 7.02 -13.06 -6.31
C GLU A 53 6.26 -11.81 -6.81
N CYS A 54 5.42 -11.20 -5.96
CA CYS A 54 4.83 -9.88 -6.17
C CYS A 54 5.23 -8.92 -5.03
N THR A 55 5.25 -7.62 -5.30
CA THR A 55 5.40 -6.61 -4.23
C THR A 55 4.06 -6.38 -3.57
N MET A 56 3.93 -6.71 -2.29
CA MET A 56 2.68 -6.55 -1.56
C MET A 56 2.76 -5.36 -0.59
N ILE A 57 1.82 -4.44 -0.72
CA ILE A 57 1.63 -3.30 0.20
C ILE A 57 0.38 -3.56 1.03
N THR A 58 0.52 -3.49 2.35
CA THR A 58 -0.53 -3.83 3.31
C THR A 58 -0.80 -2.67 4.25
N SER A 59 -2.05 -2.48 4.64
CA SER A 59 -2.48 -1.53 5.67
C SER A 59 -3.83 -1.96 6.23
N ASP A 60 -4.34 -1.23 7.23
CA ASP A 60 -5.77 -1.21 7.48
C ASP A 60 -6.56 -0.61 6.29
N LEU A 61 -7.88 -0.77 6.30
CA LEU A 61 -8.75 -0.28 5.22
C LEU A 61 -8.62 1.23 4.99
N ALA A 62 -8.46 2.01 6.06
CA ALA A 62 -8.35 3.45 5.95
C ALA A 62 -7.02 3.87 5.31
N GLY A 63 -5.91 3.23 5.66
CA GLY A 63 -4.60 3.50 5.07
C GLY A 63 -4.49 3.03 3.61
N THR A 64 -5.11 1.91 3.21
CA THR A 64 -5.14 1.53 1.78
C THR A 64 -5.95 2.51 0.94
N ARG A 65 -7.09 3.00 1.46
CA ARG A 65 -7.87 4.07 0.79
C ARG A 65 -7.12 5.40 0.73
N LEU A 66 -6.34 5.73 1.76
CA LEU A 66 -5.43 6.87 1.70
C LEU A 66 -4.39 6.69 0.59
N LEU A 67 -3.80 5.51 0.45
CA LEU A 67 -2.83 5.22 -0.61
C LEU A 67 -3.46 5.47 -1.98
N GLY A 68 -4.67 4.94 -2.23
CA GLY A 68 -5.39 5.21 -3.47
C GLY A 68 -5.55 6.70 -3.73
N ARG A 69 -5.92 7.47 -2.72
CA ARG A 69 -6.05 8.92 -2.82
C ARG A 69 -4.73 9.66 -3.05
N LEU A 70 -3.63 9.18 -2.48
CA LEU A 70 -2.29 9.72 -2.74
C LEU A 70 -1.92 9.50 -4.21
N LEU A 71 -2.18 8.32 -4.76
CA LEU A 71 -1.96 8.03 -6.19
C LEU A 71 -2.85 8.88 -7.09
N TRP A 72 -4.11 9.11 -6.69
CA TRP A 72 -4.98 10.06 -7.37
C TRP A 72 -4.34 11.45 -7.42
N GLY A 73 -3.87 11.98 -6.29
CA GLY A 73 -3.18 13.28 -6.22
C GLY A 73 -1.93 13.33 -7.10
N LEU A 74 -1.11 12.27 -7.05
CA LEU A 74 0.11 12.14 -7.86
C LEU A 74 -0.18 12.15 -9.36
N SER A 75 -1.30 11.56 -9.78
CA SER A 75 -1.70 11.49 -11.20
C SER A 75 -1.99 12.85 -11.87
N PHE A 76 -2.22 13.90 -11.07
CA PHE A 76 -2.41 15.27 -11.58
C PHE A 76 -1.14 16.12 -11.48
N GLN A 77 -0.05 15.54 -10.97
CA GLN A 77 1.22 16.26 -10.91
C GLN A 77 1.75 16.48 -12.33
N ARG A 78 2.17 17.72 -12.60
CA ARG A 78 2.76 18.13 -13.88
C ARG A 78 4.26 18.44 -13.76
N ARG A 79 4.73 18.64 -12.52
CA ARG A 79 6.15 18.94 -12.27
C ARG A 79 6.98 17.67 -12.47
N PRO A 80 7.98 17.68 -13.36
CA PRO A 80 8.92 16.58 -13.50
C PRO A 80 9.64 16.26 -12.19
N ASP A 81 10.20 15.06 -12.10
CA ASP A 81 10.99 14.58 -10.97
C ASP A 81 10.28 14.66 -9.62
N THR A 82 8.94 14.59 -9.61
CA THR A 82 8.14 14.51 -8.39
C THR A 82 7.73 13.08 -8.13
N VAL A 83 8.09 12.55 -6.95
CA VAL A 83 7.76 11.19 -6.54
C VAL A 83 7.08 11.18 -5.18
N LEU A 84 6.17 10.25 -4.97
CA LEU A 84 5.56 9.97 -3.67
C LEU A 84 6.40 8.89 -2.98
N LEU A 85 6.84 9.13 -1.76
CA LEU A 85 7.66 8.21 -0.98
C LEU A 85 6.93 7.80 0.29
N LEU A 86 6.77 6.48 0.47
CA LEU A 86 6.43 5.85 1.74
C LEU A 86 7.74 5.41 2.41
N ASP A 87 8.05 5.96 3.57
CA ASP A 87 9.29 5.69 4.29
C ASP A 87 9.10 5.52 5.81
N SER A 88 10.22 5.38 6.53
CA SER A 88 10.33 4.87 7.90
C SER A 88 9.27 5.35 8.92
N PRO A 89 8.84 6.63 8.97
CA PRO A 89 7.80 7.05 9.92
C PRO A 89 6.44 6.36 9.72
N HIS A 90 6.19 5.83 8.52
CA HIS A 90 4.94 5.20 8.13
C HIS A 90 5.10 3.72 7.79
N LEU A 91 6.31 3.17 7.86
CA LEU A 91 6.56 1.76 7.59
C LEU A 91 6.68 0.98 8.89
N VAL A 92 5.93 -0.11 8.97
CA VAL A 92 6.00 -1.11 10.04
C VAL A 92 6.52 -2.41 9.45
N PRO A 93 6.99 -3.38 10.27
CA PRO A 93 7.23 -4.72 9.78
C PRO A 93 6.01 -5.28 9.04
N ASN A 94 6.24 -6.05 7.99
CA ASN A 94 5.13 -6.62 7.23
C ASN A 94 4.32 -7.60 8.12
N PRO A 95 3.00 -7.72 7.90
CA PRO A 95 2.11 -8.48 8.78
C PRO A 95 2.23 -10.00 8.64
N TYR A 96 3.06 -10.52 7.74
CA TYR A 96 3.17 -11.95 7.48
C TYR A 96 4.28 -12.60 8.32
N ASP A 97 5.51 -12.10 8.20
CA ASP A 97 6.68 -12.69 8.84
C ASP A 97 7.48 -11.71 9.70
N GLY A 98 6.95 -10.50 9.90
CA GLY A 98 7.55 -9.46 10.72
C GLY A 98 8.88 -8.93 10.17
N LEU A 99 9.23 -9.22 8.91
CA LEU A 99 10.40 -8.62 8.27
C LEU A 99 10.19 -7.11 8.09
N ALA A 100 11.26 -6.33 8.30
CA ALA A 100 11.23 -4.89 8.13
C ALA A 100 10.86 -4.51 6.69
N SER A 101 9.94 -3.57 6.54
CA SER A 101 9.45 -3.15 5.23
C SER A 101 10.41 -2.17 4.54
N PRO A 102 10.73 -2.41 3.25
CA PRO A 102 11.55 -1.47 2.47
C PRO A 102 10.76 -0.19 2.16
N PRO A 103 11.42 0.99 2.04
CA PRO A 103 10.81 2.17 1.46
C PRO A 103 10.29 1.93 0.04
N VAL A 104 9.16 2.54 -0.28
CA VAL A 104 8.50 2.42 -1.58
C VAL A 104 8.30 3.81 -2.17
N ALA A 105 8.78 4.01 -3.39
CA ALA A 105 8.51 5.22 -4.17
C ALA A 105 7.54 4.93 -5.32
N PHE A 106 6.47 5.72 -5.41
CA PHE A 106 5.60 5.76 -6.58
C PHE A 106 6.09 6.84 -7.54
N VAL A 107 6.33 6.44 -8.79
CA VAL A 107 7.02 7.26 -9.80
C VAL A 107 6.07 7.49 -10.99
N PRO A 108 5.58 8.73 -11.21
CA PRO A 108 4.74 9.04 -12.36
C PRO A 108 5.60 9.11 -13.63
N THR A 109 5.45 8.15 -14.53
CA THR A 109 6.14 8.15 -15.82
C THR A 109 5.30 8.83 -16.91
N PRO A 110 5.91 9.43 -17.95
CA PRO A 110 7.35 9.65 -18.14
C PRO A 110 7.88 10.88 -17.38
N LEU A 111 7.05 11.57 -16.59
CA LEU A 111 7.43 12.82 -15.91
C LEU A 111 8.62 12.67 -14.95
N SER A 112 8.80 11.49 -14.38
CA SER A 112 9.88 11.19 -13.44
C SER A 112 10.51 9.85 -13.77
N THR A 113 11.81 9.73 -13.55
CA THR A 113 12.53 8.46 -13.60
C THR A 113 13.45 8.35 -12.39
N VAL A 114 13.36 7.22 -11.69
CA VAL A 114 14.18 6.92 -10.52
C VAL A 114 15.03 5.70 -10.86
N ASP A 115 16.34 5.92 -11.00
CA ASP A 115 17.32 4.87 -11.22
C ASP A 115 18.07 4.50 -9.93
N ALA A 116 18.98 3.53 -10.01
CA ALA A 116 19.76 3.09 -8.86
C ALA A 116 20.60 4.21 -8.22
N ALA A 117 21.02 5.20 -9.00
CA ALA A 117 21.85 6.29 -8.53
C ALA A 117 21.02 7.35 -7.80
N ALA A 118 19.82 7.66 -8.30
CA ALA A 118 18.80 8.43 -7.59
C ALA A 118 18.38 7.76 -6.27
N VAL A 119 18.12 6.45 -6.27
CA VAL A 119 17.83 5.68 -5.04
C VAL A 119 18.97 5.79 -4.03
N ARG A 120 20.22 5.61 -4.46
CA ARG A 120 21.39 5.78 -3.58
C ARG A 120 21.45 7.18 -2.99
N SER A 121 21.11 8.22 -3.76
CA SER A 121 21.04 9.59 -3.25
C SER A 121 19.95 9.77 -2.21
N ILE A 122 18.72 9.30 -2.50
CA ILE A 122 17.59 9.33 -1.56
C ILE A 122 17.95 8.60 -0.25
N ARG A 123 18.55 7.41 -0.33
CA ARG A 123 18.97 6.65 0.86
C ARG A 123 20.01 7.39 1.70
N ARG A 124 20.99 8.02 1.04
CA ARG A 124 22.04 8.79 1.71
C ARG A 124 21.47 10.02 2.40
N ASP A 125 20.56 10.72 1.75
CA ASP A 125 19.99 11.96 2.26
C ASP A 125 19.01 11.75 3.42
N ARG A 126 18.44 10.54 3.55
CA ARG A 126 17.44 10.16 4.56
C ARG A 126 16.35 11.23 4.73
N PRO A 127 15.54 11.51 3.70
CA PRO A 127 14.64 12.67 3.65
C PRO A 127 13.73 12.76 4.87
N SER A 128 13.15 11.66 5.34
CA SER A 128 12.31 11.63 6.55
C SER A 128 12.99 12.18 7.80
N ARG A 129 14.33 12.09 7.91
CA ARG A 129 15.09 12.60 9.05
C ARG A 129 15.39 14.10 8.96
N ARG A 130 15.13 14.73 7.81
CA ARG A 130 15.29 16.18 7.63
C ARG A 130 13.95 16.89 7.87
N PRO A 131 13.98 18.13 8.40
CA PRO A 131 12.83 19.00 8.40
C PRO A 131 12.23 19.11 7.00
N SER A 132 10.90 19.27 6.92
CA SER A 132 10.27 19.51 5.63
C SER A 132 10.65 20.88 5.08
N GLU A 133 10.85 20.97 3.77
CA GLU A 133 11.09 22.22 3.03
C GLU A 133 9.78 22.92 2.64
N GLY A 134 8.64 22.48 3.18
CA GLY A 134 7.33 23.06 2.94
C GLY A 134 6.22 22.02 2.91
N THR A 135 4.99 22.46 3.19
CA THR A 135 3.79 21.63 3.01
C THR A 135 3.19 21.88 1.63
N LEU A 136 2.84 20.81 0.93
CA LEU A 136 1.98 20.87 -0.25
C LEU A 136 0.57 20.39 0.13
N THR A 137 -0.46 21.06 -0.40
CA THR A 137 -1.85 20.60 -0.23
C THR A 137 -2.39 20.11 -1.57
N TRP A 138 -2.63 18.81 -1.68
CA TRP A 138 -3.37 18.26 -2.82
C TRP A 138 -4.86 18.38 -2.59
N ASN A 139 -5.54 18.98 -3.57
CA ASN A 139 -6.98 18.99 -3.63
C ASN A 139 -7.43 17.77 -4.45
N THR A 140 -8.00 16.78 -3.76
CA THR A 140 -8.45 15.52 -4.39
C THR A 140 -9.97 15.38 -4.27
N ARG A 141 -10.71 16.50 -4.31
CA ARG A 141 -12.18 16.52 -4.29
C ARG A 141 -12.82 15.69 -5.41
N SER A 142 -12.16 15.62 -6.57
CA SER A 142 -12.63 14.82 -7.70
C SER A 142 -12.55 13.31 -7.46
N TYR A 143 -11.75 12.86 -6.49
CA TYR A 143 -11.54 11.45 -6.20
C TYR A 143 -12.83 10.75 -5.77
N ALA A 144 -13.57 11.32 -4.83
CA ALA A 144 -14.81 10.72 -4.33
C ALA A 144 -15.83 10.52 -5.45
N ARG A 145 -16.03 11.53 -6.30
CA ARG A 145 -16.94 11.43 -7.45
C ARG A 145 -16.48 10.38 -8.46
N ALA A 146 -15.18 10.33 -8.77
CA ALA A 146 -14.64 9.34 -9.68
C ALA A 146 -14.78 7.92 -9.13
N LEU A 147 -14.51 7.71 -7.85
CA LEU A 147 -14.70 6.43 -7.17
C LEU A 147 -16.16 6.01 -7.16
N THR A 148 -17.09 6.92 -6.86
CA THR A 148 -18.53 6.59 -6.93
C THR A 148 -18.94 6.17 -8.33
N ALA A 149 -18.51 6.89 -9.37
CA ALA A 149 -18.82 6.54 -10.75
C ALA A 149 -18.24 5.16 -11.15
N ASP A 150 -16.99 4.90 -10.79
CA ASP A 150 -16.32 3.61 -11.03
C ASP A 150 -17.04 2.45 -10.32
N LEU A 151 -17.40 2.64 -9.06
CA LEU A 151 -18.11 1.62 -8.28
C LEU A 151 -19.53 1.37 -8.81
N THR A 152 -20.23 2.40 -9.28
CA THR A 152 -21.53 2.25 -9.94
C THR A 152 -21.38 1.45 -11.23
N TRP A 153 -20.44 1.83 -12.09
CA TRP A 153 -20.14 1.11 -13.32
C TRP A 153 -19.82 -0.37 -13.05
N GLN A 154 -18.96 -0.67 -12.07
CA GLN A 154 -18.63 -2.06 -11.69
C GLN A 154 -19.87 -2.85 -11.23
N ARG A 155 -20.78 -2.23 -10.47
CA ARG A 155 -22.02 -2.89 -10.04
C ARG A 155 -22.95 -3.19 -11.20
N GLU A 156 -23.13 -2.23 -12.11
CA GLU A 156 -23.94 -2.39 -13.31
C GLU A 156 -23.38 -3.50 -14.20
N MET A 157 -22.05 -3.51 -14.40
CA MET A 157 -21.34 -4.58 -15.12
C MET A 157 -21.58 -5.96 -14.51
N TRP A 158 -21.56 -6.09 -13.18
CA TRP A 158 -21.78 -7.38 -12.51
C TRP A 158 -23.26 -7.79 -12.44
N ALA A 159 -24.19 -6.84 -12.37
CA ALA A 159 -25.63 -7.12 -12.34
C ALA A 159 -26.20 -7.48 -13.72
N GLY A 160 -25.61 -6.94 -14.79
CA GLY A 160 -26.17 -6.97 -16.14
C GLY A 160 -26.14 -8.32 -16.87
N HIS A 161 -25.50 -9.37 -16.36
CA HIS A 161 -25.32 -10.66 -17.06
C HIS A 161 -24.83 -10.54 -18.53
N SER A 162 -24.27 -9.40 -18.95
CA SER A 162 -23.57 -9.26 -20.23
C SER A 162 -22.26 -10.00 -20.10
N GLY A 163 -22.35 -11.33 -20.24
CA GLY A 163 -21.21 -12.21 -20.34
C GLY A 163 -20.25 -11.68 -21.39
N LEU A 164 -19.03 -11.40 -20.96
CA LEU A 164 -17.81 -11.63 -21.73
C LEU A 164 -17.69 -11.00 -23.13
N ASP A 165 -18.38 -9.92 -23.47
CA ASP A 165 -17.80 -8.96 -24.42
C ASP A 165 -16.84 -8.05 -23.65
N ARG A 166 -15.77 -8.65 -23.11
CA ARG A 166 -14.53 -7.90 -22.97
C ARG A 166 -14.11 -7.63 -24.40
N GLU A 167 -14.50 -6.49 -24.96
CA GLU A 167 -13.70 -5.86 -25.99
C GLU A 167 -12.29 -5.85 -25.41
N TRP A 168 -11.41 -6.66 -26.00
CA TRP A 168 -10.04 -6.83 -25.56
C TRP A 168 -9.43 -5.45 -25.56
N THR A 169 -9.37 -4.86 -24.38
CA THR A 169 -8.81 -3.54 -24.17
C THR A 169 -7.32 -3.75 -24.16
N GLU A 170 -6.60 -2.93 -24.94
CA GLU A 170 -5.13 -2.98 -25.08
C GLU A 170 -4.48 -3.28 -23.72
N PRO A 171 -3.41 -4.11 -23.69
CA PRO A 171 -2.74 -4.48 -22.47
C PRO A 171 -2.39 -3.22 -21.70
N VAL A 172 -2.93 -3.15 -20.48
CA VAL A 172 -2.70 -2.05 -19.55
C VAL A 172 -1.18 -1.88 -19.45
N PRO A 173 -0.62 -0.68 -19.67
CA PRO A 173 0.82 -0.49 -19.52
C PRO A 173 1.24 -0.99 -18.13
N GLU A 174 2.06 -2.04 -18.12
CA GLU A 174 2.42 -2.73 -16.89
C GLU A 174 3.12 -1.77 -15.93
N PRO A 175 2.79 -1.78 -14.63
CA PRO A 175 3.65 -1.13 -13.66
C PRO A 175 5.06 -1.67 -13.79
N ARG A 176 6.03 -0.76 -13.73
CA ARG A 176 7.42 -1.15 -13.61
C ARG A 176 7.79 -1.14 -12.14
N VAL A 177 7.74 -2.32 -11.54
CA VAL A 177 8.28 -2.58 -10.22
C VAL A 177 9.78 -2.83 -10.35
N ARG A 178 10.60 -2.12 -9.58
CA ARG A 178 12.04 -2.35 -9.51
C ARG A 178 12.49 -2.37 -8.06
N VAL A 179 13.34 -3.33 -7.74
CA VAL A 179 13.93 -3.51 -6.41
C VAL A 179 15.41 -3.12 -6.48
N PHE A 180 15.82 -2.21 -5.60
CA PHE A 180 17.17 -1.69 -5.48
C PHE A 180 17.77 -2.04 -4.11
N GLY A 181 17.88 -3.34 -3.84
CA GLY A 181 18.21 -3.84 -2.51
C GLY A 181 17.03 -3.66 -1.56
N ASP A 182 17.17 -2.77 -0.58
CA ASP A 182 16.16 -2.48 0.46
C ASP A 182 15.18 -1.36 0.07
N PHE A 183 15.02 -1.06 -1.22
CA PHE A 183 14.19 0.04 -1.72
C PHE A 183 13.42 -0.39 -2.96
N VAL A 184 12.14 -0.04 -3.03
CA VAL A 184 11.26 -0.40 -4.15
C VAL A 184 10.78 0.84 -4.88
N THR A 185 10.75 0.79 -6.21
CA THR A 185 10.02 1.77 -7.02
C THR A 185 8.88 1.10 -7.75
N ILE A 186 7.71 1.71 -7.73
CA ILE A 186 6.55 1.31 -8.53
C ILE A 186 6.26 2.46 -9.48
N SER A 187 6.45 2.23 -10.78
CA SER A 187 6.33 3.27 -11.81
C SER A 187 5.14 3.00 -12.71
N GLY A 188 4.37 4.03 -13.03
CA GLY A 188 3.25 3.94 -13.95
C GLY A 188 2.91 5.30 -14.55
N ASP A 189 2.23 5.31 -15.69
CA ASP A 189 1.74 6.55 -16.27
C ASP A 189 0.60 7.17 -15.45
N LEU A 190 0.22 8.41 -15.79
CA LEU A 190 -0.82 9.13 -15.07
C LEU A 190 -2.21 8.47 -15.18
N ALA A 191 -2.47 7.67 -16.21
CA ALA A 191 -3.71 6.92 -16.33
C ALA A 191 -3.68 5.67 -15.44
N ALA A 192 -2.56 4.96 -15.38
CA ALA A 192 -2.32 3.83 -14.49
C ALA A 192 -2.48 4.25 -13.03
N LEU A 193 -1.84 5.35 -12.61
CA LEU A 193 -1.99 5.88 -11.24
C LEU A 193 -3.46 6.18 -10.89
N ARG A 194 -4.27 6.66 -11.84
CA ARG A 194 -5.71 6.89 -11.62
C ARG A 194 -6.48 5.58 -11.48
N ARG A 195 -6.22 4.59 -12.34
CA ARG A 195 -6.84 3.26 -12.22
C ARG A 195 -6.49 2.59 -10.88
N TRP A 196 -5.21 2.60 -10.51
CA TRP A 196 -4.75 2.05 -9.24
C TRP A 196 -5.40 2.75 -8.06
N ALA A 197 -5.52 4.08 -8.12
CA ALA A 197 -6.21 4.88 -7.12
C ALA A 197 -7.67 4.45 -6.90
N LEU A 198 -8.39 4.15 -7.98
CA LEU A 198 -9.79 3.70 -7.92
C LEU A 198 -9.88 2.27 -7.38
N SER A 199 -9.01 1.37 -7.84
CA SER A 199 -8.93 -0.02 -7.34
C SER A 199 -8.74 -0.06 -5.82
N MET A 200 -7.77 0.71 -5.29
CA MET A 200 -7.55 0.83 -3.85
C MET A 200 -8.71 1.50 -3.10
N GLY A 201 -9.43 2.42 -3.76
CA GLY A 201 -10.63 3.04 -3.19
C GLY A 201 -11.78 2.06 -3.00
N GLY A 202 -11.86 1.06 -3.89
CA GLY A 202 -12.86 -0.02 -3.87
C GLY A 202 -12.60 -1.12 -2.84
N LEU A 203 -11.45 -1.11 -2.16
CA LEU A 203 -11.14 -2.06 -1.10
C LEU A 203 -12.20 -2.05 0.02
N GLY A 204 -12.38 -3.24 0.61
CA GLY A 204 -13.35 -3.51 1.66
C GLY A 204 -14.74 -3.92 1.17
N ARG A 205 -14.94 -4.06 -0.15
CA ARG A 205 -16.19 -4.59 -0.73
C ARG A 205 -16.29 -6.11 -0.62
N PHE A 206 -15.17 -6.79 -0.77
CA PHE A 206 -15.05 -8.24 -0.63
C PHE A 206 -13.93 -8.54 0.34
N TRP A 207 -14.20 -9.48 1.24
CA TRP A 207 -13.25 -9.91 2.25
C TRP A 207 -13.09 -11.41 2.19
N HIS A 208 -11.85 -11.87 2.21
CA HIS A 208 -11.47 -13.26 2.29
C HIS A 208 -10.38 -13.41 3.34
N ALA A 209 -10.58 -14.30 4.33
CA ALA A 209 -9.61 -14.54 5.40
C ALA A 209 -9.07 -13.26 6.08
N ASP A 210 -9.96 -12.32 6.42
CA ASP A 210 -9.64 -11.01 7.03
C ASP A 210 -8.96 -9.98 6.12
N GLU A 211 -8.75 -10.31 4.84
CA GLU A 211 -8.10 -9.45 3.86
C GLU A 211 -9.06 -9.03 2.73
N SER A 212 -8.84 -7.84 2.19
CA SER A 212 -9.44 -7.37 0.95
C SER A 212 -8.31 -6.97 0.02
N CYS A 213 -8.25 -7.57 -1.17
CA CYS A 213 -7.17 -7.36 -2.12
C CYS A 213 -7.61 -6.45 -3.27
N ALA A 214 -6.68 -5.61 -3.72
CA ALA A 214 -6.72 -4.90 -4.97
C ALA A 214 -5.45 -5.27 -5.73
N GLU A 215 -5.62 -5.76 -6.95
CA GLU A 215 -4.56 -6.18 -7.88
C GLU A 215 -4.49 -5.13 -9.01
N PRO A 216 -3.81 -3.99 -8.80
CA PRO A 216 -3.94 -2.82 -9.68
C PRO A 216 -3.35 -3.05 -11.08
N ASP A 217 -2.60 -4.12 -11.24
CA ASP A 217 -1.97 -4.59 -12.47
C ASP A 217 -2.35 -6.04 -12.84
N ALA A 218 -3.47 -6.51 -12.31
CA ALA A 218 -3.93 -7.90 -12.46
C ALA A 218 -2.97 -8.95 -11.87
N GLY A 219 -2.30 -8.62 -10.77
CA GLY A 219 -1.51 -9.54 -9.97
C GLY A 219 -0.12 -9.81 -10.54
N LEU A 220 0.37 -8.94 -11.42
CA LEU A 220 1.59 -9.17 -12.18
C LEU A 220 2.84 -8.66 -11.46
N ALA A 221 2.77 -7.51 -10.80
CA ALA A 221 3.96 -6.88 -10.21
C ALA A 221 3.74 -6.36 -8.79
N PHE A 222 2.55 -5.85 -8.45
CA PHE A 222 2.25 -5.45 -7.08
C PHE A 222 0.78 -5.51 -6.68
N ASP A 223 0.54 -5.86 -5.42
CA ASP A 223 -0.79 -5.94 -4.82
C ASP A 223 -0.94 -5.01 -3.63
N VAL A 224 -2.18 -4.60 -3.35
CA VAL A 224 -2.53 -3.81 -2.16
C VAL A 224 -3.61 -4.51 -1.35
N HIS A 225 -3.26 -4.88 -0.11
CA HIS A 225 -4.17 -5.59 0.79
C HIS A 225 -4.60 -4.69 1.94
N ALA A 226 -5.91 -4.57 2.12
CA ALA A 226 -6.50 -4.07 3.35
C ALA A 226 -6.71 -5.24 4.31
N ILE A 227 -6.23 -5.13 5.55
CA ILE A 227 -6.38 -6.14 6.59
C ILE A 227 -7.20 -5.53 7.73
N ARG A 228 -8.33 -6.14 8.13
CA ARG A 228 -9.19 -5.53 9.17
C ARG A 228 -8.44 -5.38 10.49
N HIS A 229 -7.65 -6.38 10.85
CA HIS A 229 -6.88 -6.42 12.09
C HIS A 229 -5.39 -6.12 11.88
N PHE A 230 -5.07 -5.28 10.88
CA PHE A 230 -3.71 -4.96 10.44
C PHE A 230 -2.71 -4.76 11.59
N HIS A 231 -2.98 -3.84 12.51
CA HIS A 231 -2.06 -3.53 13.62
C HIS A 231 -1.83 -4.72 14.56
N ARG A 232 -2.86 -5.52 14.82
CA ARG A 232 -2.75 -6.73 15.64
C ARG A 232 -1.93 -7.79 14.92
N GLN A 233 -2.13 -7.96 13.62
CA GLN A 233 -1.37 -8.90 12.80
C GLN A 233 0.11 -8.51 12.72
N VAL A 234 0.43 -7.22 12.53
CA VAL A 234 1.80 -6.69 12.61
C VAL A 234 2.44 -6.99 13.98
N SER A 235 1.71 -6.76 15.07
CA SER A 235 2.21 -7.06 16.42
C SER A 235 2.49 -8.56 16.62
N ILE A 236 1.62 -9.42 16.11
CA ILE A 236 1.78 -10.88 16.18
C ILE A 236 3.02 -11.31 15.38
N ALA A 237 3.14 -10.87 14.13
CA ALA A 237 4.25 -11.22 13.25
C ALA A 237 5.59 -10.72 13.81
N THR A 238 5.63 -9.50 14.33
CA THR A 238 6.82 -8.93 14.99
C THR A 238 7.25 -9.77 16.20
N ARG A 239 6.30 -10.13 17.06
CA ARG A 239 6.58 -10.96 18.24
C ARG A 239 7.02 -12.37 17.84
N ALA A 240 6.34 -13.00 16.89
CA ALA A 240 6.69 -14.32 16.38
C ALA A 240 8.12 -14.32 15.81
N ARG A 241 8.48 -13.30 15.02
CA ARG A 241 9.84 -13.12 14.51
C ARG A 241 10.86 -13.00 15.63
N SER A 242 10.61 -12.15 16.61
CA SER A 242 11.50 -11.98 17.77
C SER A 242 11.67 -13.28 18.55
N GLU A 243 10.60 -14.06 18.74
CA GLU A 243 10.66 -15.34 19.46
C GLU A 243 11.46 -16.38 18.67
N VAL A 244 11.29 -16.47 17.35
CA VAL A 244 12.05 -17.42 16.51
C VAL A 244 13.52 -17.04 16.43
N LEU A 245 13.84 -15.76 16.25
CA LEU A 245 15.24 -15.27 16.21
C LEU A 245 15.97 -15.45 17.55
N GLY A 246 15.24 -15.57 18.66
CA GLY A 246 15.81 -15.88 19.97
C GLY A 246 16.06 -17.37 20.23
N MET A 247 15.66 -18.28 19.32
CA MET A 247 15.89 -19.71 19.45
C MET A 247 17.31 -20.09 19.02
N ALA A 248 17.94 -21.04 19.73
CA ALA A 248 19.28 -21.50 19.42
C ALA A 248 19.39 -22.17 18.04
N ASP A 249 18.29 -22.74 17.53
CA ASP A 249 18.18 -23.42 16.25
C ASP A 249 17.46 -22.57 15.18
N ALA A 250 17.48 -21.23 15.31
CA ALA A 250 16.86 -20.33 14.34
C ALA A 250 17.46 -20.57 12.92
N PRO A 251 16.62 -20.82 11.89
CA PRO A 251 17.13 -21.00 10.52
C PRO A 251 17.84 -19.75 10.01
N ALA A 252 19.01 -19.93 9.39
CA ALA A 252 19.74 -18.84 8.73
C ALA A 252 19.17 -18.54 7.33
N GLU A 253 18.55 -19.52 6.68
CA GLU A 253 17.93 -19.36 5.37
C GLU A 253 16.66 -18.50 5.47
N PRO A 254 16.54 -17.38 4.73
CA PRO A 254 15.41 -16.46 4.85
C PRO A 254 14.03 -17.10 4.66
N ARG A 255 13.91 -18.04 3.71
CA ARG A 255 12.66 -18.73 3.42
C ARG A 255 12.21 -19.61 4.58
N LEU A 256 13.09 -20.50 5.06
CA LEU A 256 12.82 -21.36 6.22
C LEU A 256 12.55 -20.55 7.48
N LEU A 257 13.26 -19.42 7.65
CA LEU A 257 12.99 -18.50 8.74
C LEU A 257 11.57 -17.91 8.64
N SER A 258 11.17 -17.41 7.47
CA SER A 258 9.83 -16.86 7.22
C SER A 258 8.72 -17.90 7.46
N GLU A 259 8.92 -19.14 6.99
CA GLU A 259 8.00 -20.26 7.23
C GLU A 259 7.88 -20.57 8.73
N ARG A 260 9.00 -20.63 9.46
CA ARG A 260 9.01 -20.88 10.91
C ARG A 260 8.36 -19.73 11.70
N VAL A 261 8.58 -18.48 11.29
CA VAL A 261 7.90 -17.32 11.88
C VAL A 261 6.39 -17.38 11.65
N THR A 262 5.96 -17.72 10.43
CA THR A 262 4.54 -17.87 10.09
C THR A 262 3.88 -18.94 10.96
N ALA A 263 4.51 -20.11 11.12
CA ALA A 263 4.03 -21.14 12.03
C ALA A 263 3.98 -20.65 13.49
N ARG A 264 5.00 -19.91 13.94
CA ARG A 264 5.04 -19.34 15.30
C ARG A 264 3.96 -18.28 15.52
N ALA A 265 3.59 -17.51 14.50
CA ALA A 265 2.57 -16.47 14.56
C ALA A 265 1.20 -17.03 14.98
N ALA A 266 0.82 -18.21 14.48
CA ALA A 266 -0.40 -18.90 14.92
C ALA A 266 -0.40 -19.17 16.44
N ALA A 267 0.72 -19.67 16.98
CA ALA A 267 0.87 -19.93 18.41
C ALA A 267 0.93 -18.65 19.26
N VAL A 268 1.48 -17.55 18.72
CA VAL A 268 1.47 -16.23 19.40
C VAL A 268 0.04 -15.69 19.45
N ALA A 269 -0.69 -15.79 18.36
CA ALA A 269 -2.05 -15.27 18.28
C ALA A 269 -3.03 -16.00 19.19
N ALA A 270 -2.90 -17.32 19.32
CA ALA A 270 -3.73 -18.14 20.21
C ALA A 270 -3.62 -17.74 21.70
N ARG A 271 -2.53 -17.07 22.10
CA ARG A 271 -2.33 -16.57 23.48
C ARG A 271 -2.98 -15.21 23.72
N GLY A 272 -3.31 -14.47 22.66
CA GLY A 272 -3.88 -13.13 22.77
C GLY A 272 -5.38 -13.17 23.01
N GLN A 273 -5.88 -12.46 24.03
CA GLN A 273 -7.32 -12.28 24.23
C GLN A 273 -7.95 -11.50 23.05
N GLY A 274 -9.19 -11.84 22.69
CA GLY A 274 -10.03 -11.12 21.72
C GLY A 274 -10.54 -11.98 20.56
N PRO A 275 -11.67 -11.61 19.92
CA PRO A 275 -12.25 -12.35 18.81
C PRO A 275 -11.41 -12.15 17.55
N TRP A 276 -10.41 -13.00 17.37
CA TRP A 276 -9.68 -13.10 16.10
C TRP A 276 -9.50 -14.57 15.78
N ASP A 277 -10.20 -14.98 14.73
CA ASP A 277 -10.00 -16.27 14.09
C ASP A 277 -9.65 -15.97 12.62
N PRO A 278 -8.35 -15.94 12.27
CA PRO A 278 -7.89 -15.65 10.90
C PRO A 278 -8.29 -16.76 9.93
N LEU A 279 -8.73 -17.91 10.45
CA LEU A 279 -9.12 -19.09 9.68
C LEU A 279 -10.63 -19.26 9.59
N ARG A 280 -11.44 -18.41 10.24
CA ARG A 280 -12.91 -18.47 10.06
C ARG A 280 -13.25 -17.90 8.70
N PRO A 281 -13.68 -18.75 7.74
CA PRO A 281 -14.31 -18.22 6.54
C PRO A 281 -15.59 -17.52 7.03
N MET A 282 -15.77 -16.26 6.65
CA MET A 282 -17.11 -15.67 6.79
C MET A 282 -18.04 -16.50 5.91
N PRO A 283 -19.23 -16.89 6.42
CA PRO A 283 -20.22 -17.54 5.56
C PRO A 283 -20.53 -16.55 4.44
N PHE A 284 -20.31 -16.96 3.19
CA PHE A 284 -20.70 -16.20 2.03
C PHE A 284 -22.17 -15.78 2.20
N GLY A 285 -22.42 -14.47 2.08
CA GLY A 285 -23.74 -13.86 2.07
C GLY A 285 -23.79 -12.82 0.98
#